data_AF-A0A975LFR8-F1
#
_entry.id   AF-A0A975LFR8-F1
#
_cell.length_a   1.000
_cell.length_b   1.000
_cell.length_c   1.000
_cell.angle_alpha   90.00
_cell.angle_beta   90.00
_cell.angle_gamma   90.00
#
_symmetry.space_group_name_H-M   'P 1'
#
loop_
_entity.id
_entity.type
_entity.pdbx_description
1 polymer ?
#
loop_
_entity_poly.entity_id
_entity_poly.type
_entity_poly.pdbx_seq_one_letter_code
_entity_poly.pdbx_strand_id
1 'polypeptide(L)'
;MKKYDRFLFIDNKTNLLRNKTSIERLVKMSNVKEPSVPVAIQCGYGQVATGMVSLLSRFPNNVEDDAIGTARLFETVIGEYNRRIFETINPLYWINLVIYLPKNILSYLGLNTESVIIKIAQIFYWILTPIILIFRNDITTKLIDYISSLS
;
A
#
# COMPACT_ATOMS: atom_id res chain seq x y z
N MET A 1 9.72 -16.65 24.16
CA MET A 1 9.43 -18.07 23.82
C MET A 1 7.99 -18.43 23.41
N LYS A 2 7.03 -18.83 24.28
CA LYS A 2 5.79 -19.59 23.90
C LYS A 2 4.87 -19.03 22.78
N LYS A 3 4.90 -17.72 22.46
CA LYS A 3 4.04 -17.12 21.42
C LYS A 3 4.62 -17.23 20.01
N TYR A 4 5.94 -17.12 19.86
CA TYR A 4 6.60 -17.19 18.55
C TYR A 4 6.66 -18.62 18.04
N ASP A 5 6.96 -19.57 18.92
CA ASP A 5 6.88 -21.00 18.59
C ASP A 5 5.45 -21.38 18.16
N ARG A 6 4.43 -20.85 18.85
CA ARG A 6 3.03 -21.02 18.44
C ARG A 6 2.75 -20.47 17.03
N PHE A 7 3.29 -19.29 16.70
CA PHE A 7 3.18 -18.72 15.35
C PHE A 7 3.83 -19.60 14.28
N LEU A 8 4.98 -20.22 14.57
CA LEU A 8 5.67 -21.12 13.65
C LEU A 8 4.99 -22.48 13.48
N PHE A 9 4.40 -23.03 14.55
CA PHE A 9 3.99 -24.44 14.60
C PHE A 9 2.48 -24.69 14.52
N ILE A 10 1.61 -23.74 14.86
CA ILE A 10 0.18 -24.04 15.09
C ILE A 10 -0.77 -23.60 13.96
N ASP A 11 -0.42 -22.60 13.12
CA ASP A 11 -1.45 -22.00 12.24
C ASP A 11 -1.05 -21.73 10.77
N ASN A 12 0.23 -21.51 10.43
CA ASN A 12 0.50 -20.77 9.18
C ASN A 12 1.77 -21.12 8.37
N LYS A 13 2.47 -22.22 8.68
CA LYS A 13 3.80 -22.52 8.07
C LYS A 13 3.77 -22.64 6.54
N THR A 14 2.71 -23.22 5.97
CA THR A 14 2.52 -23.39 4.52
C THR A 14 2.22 -22.07 3.80
N ASN A 15 1.43 -21.19 4.42
CA ASN A 15 1.12 -19.88 3.84
C ASN A 15 2.27 -18.88 3.99
N LEU A 16 3.04 -18.94 5.09
CA LEU A 16 4.19 -18.04 5.30
C LEU A 16 5.32 -18.30 4.29
N LEU A 17 5.62 -19.57 4.01
CA LEU A 17 6.57 -19.92 2.95
C LEU A 17 6.03 -19.57 1.57
N ARG A 18 4.73 -19.80 1.30
CA ARG A 18 4.05 -19.39 0.06
C ARG A 18 4.12 -17.87 -0.16
N ASN A 19 3.97 -17.09 0.90
CA ASN A 19 3.95 -15.62 0.84
C ASN A 19 5.32 -14.98 1.01
N LYS A 20 6.39 -15.76 1.21
CA LYS A 20 7.75 -15.23 1.43
C LYS A 20 8.18 -14.29 0.29
N THR A 21 7.94 -14.69 -0.96
CA THR A 21 8.24 -13.85 -2.13
C THR A 21 7.46 -12.53 -2.11
N SER A 22 6.21 -12.55 -1.67
CA SER A 22 5.38 -11.34 -1.54
C SER A 22 5.92 -10.43 -0.44
N ILE A 23 6.34 -10.98 0.69
CA ILE A 23 6.94 -10.23 1.81
C ILE A 23 8.26 -9.61 1.35
N GLU A 24 9.14 -10.36 0.70
CA GLU A 24 10.39 -9.85 0.12
C GLU A 24 10.15 -8.69 -0.86
N ARG A 25 9.13 -8.81 -1.70
CA ARG A 25 8.73 -7.74 -2.62
C ARG A 25 8.29 -6.48 -1.85
N LEU A 26 7.46 -6.63 -0.80
CA LEU A 26 6.97 -5.51 0.01
C LEU A 26 8.10 -4.82 0.78
N VAL A 27 9.01 -5.58 1.37
CA VAL A 27 10.18 -5.02 2.07
C VAL A 27 11.06 -4.23 1.09
N LYS A 28 11.33 -4.76 -0.10
CA LYS A 28 12.05 -4.03 -1.15
C LYS A 28 11.34 -2.74 -1.57
N MET A 29 10.01 -2.77 -1.71
CA MET A 29 9.19 -1.60 -2.06
C MET A 29 9.17 -0.52 -0.96
N SER A 30 9.33 -0.93 0.30
CA SER A 30 9.37 -0.02 1.44
C SER A 30 10.65 0.83 1.49
N ASN A 31 11.69 0.45 0.74
CA ASN A 31 13.01 1.10 0.74
C ASN A 31 13.68 1.16 2.14
N VAL A 32 13.29 0.26 3.04
CA VAL A 32 13.88 0.11 4.38
C VAL A 32 15.18 -0.70 4.27
N LYS A 33 16.23 -0.26 4.98
CA LYS A 33 17.52 -0.98 5.01
C LYS A 33 17.35 -2.33 5.71
N GLU A 34 17.60 -3.42 4.99
CA GLU A 34 17.55 -4.75 5.56
C GLU A 34 18.74 -4.99 6.53
N PRO A 35 18.49 -5.38 7.79
CA PRO A 35 19.55 -5.75 8.71
C PRO A 35 20.17 -7.09 8.30
N SER A 36 21.51 -7.17 8.40
CA SER A 36 22.27 -8.41 8.22
C SER A 36 22.67 -8.96 9.58
N VAL A 37 22.58 -10.28 9.76
CA VAL A 37 22.92 -10.95 11.02
C VAL A 37 24.09 -11.91 10.79
N PRO A 38 25.09 -11.95 11.70
CA PRO A 38 26.16 -12.92 11.64
C PRO A 38 25.63 -14.33 11.93
N VAL A 39 26.03 -15.29 11.09
CA VAL A 39 25.64 -16.70 11.22
C VAL A 39 26.88 -17.56 11.20
N ALA A 40 26.92 -18.54 12.11
CA ALA A 40 27.87 -19.63 12.10
C ALA A 40 27.13 -20.91 11.71
N ILE A 41 27.53 -21.54 10.60
CA ILE A 41 26.97 -22.81 10.13
C ILE A 41 28.06 -23.86 10.22
N GLN A 42 27.74 -25.02 10.77
CA GLN A 42 28.66 -26.16 10.76
C GLN A 42 28.70 -26.77 9.36
N CYS A 43 29.89 -26.89 8.78
CA CYS A 43 30.10 -27.42 7.43
C CYS A 43 30.54 -28.90 7.41
N GLY A 44 30.52 -29.55 8.58
CA GLY A 44 31.07 -30.90 8.77
C GLY A 44 32.56 -30.89 9.12
N TYR A 45 33.10 -32.05 9.50
CA TYR A 45 34.52 -32.25 9.83
C TYR A 45 35.11 -31.27 10.87
N GLY A 46 34.30 -30.81 11.82
CA GLY A 46 34.73 -29.85 12.84
C GLY A 46 34.95 -28.43 12.32
N GLN A 47 34.57 -28.13 11.07
CA GLN A 47 34.69 -26.81 10.46
C GLN A 47 33.41 -25.99 10.64
N VAL A 48 33.58 -24.70 10.88
CA VAL A 48 32.50 -23.72 11.02
C VAL A 48 32.70 -22.63 9.97
N ALA A 49 31.69 -22.42 9.13
CA ALA A 49 31.64 -21.26 8.24
C ALA A 49 30.91 -20.12 8.94
N THR A 50 31.53 -18.94 8.98
CA THR A 50 30.91 -17.71 9.47
C THR A 50 30.63 -16.77 8.33
N GLY A 51 29.44 -16.18 8.29
CA GLY A 51 29.06 -15.21 7.27
C GLY A 51 27.97 -14.26 7.73
N MET A 52 27.85 -13.13 7.04
CA MET A 52 26.72 -12.21 7.21
C MET A 52 25.62 -12.60 6.24
N VAL A 53 24.38 -12.72 6.71
CA VAL A 53 23.22 -12.97 5.84
C VAL A 53 22.09 -12.01 6.16
N SER A 54 21.30 -11.65 5.16
CA SER A 54 20.10 -10.82 5.36
C SER A 54 19.12 -11.51 6.30
N LEU A 55 18.53 -10.75 7.22
CA LEU A 55 17.59 -11.31 8.18
C LEU A 55 16.34 -11.91 7.51
N LEU A 56 15.88 -11.27 6.43
CA LEU A 56 14.72 -11.69 5.66
C LEU A 56 14.94 -13.02 4.92
N SER A 57 16.17 -13.31 4.49
CA SER A 57 16.47 -14.56 3.80
C SER A 57 16.39 -15.76 4.75
N ARG A 58 16.69 -15.56 6.03
CA ARG A 58 16.52 -16.55 7.11
C ARG A 58 15.08 -16.69 7.60
N PHE A 59 14.16 -15.84 7.17
CA PHE A 59 12.77 -15.96 7.55
C PHE A 59 12.08 -17.11 6.79
N PRO A 60 11.23 -17.92 7.44
CA PRO A 60 11.03 -18.04 8.89
C PRO A 60 12.10 -18.91 9.56
N ASN A 61 12.60 -18.50 10.73
CA ASN A 61 13.55 -19.26 11.56
C ASN A 61 12.99 -19.47 12.98
N ASN A 62 13.63 -20.33 13.76
CA ASN A 62 13.28 -20.62 15.16
C ASN A 62 14.26 -20.00 16.18
N VAL A 63 15.18 -19.13 15.72
CA VAL A 63 16.19 -18.51 16.58
C VAL A 63 15.59 -17.23 17.17
N GLU A 64 15.53 -17.13 18.50
CA GLU A 64 14.82 -16.04 19.18
C GLU A 64 15.38 -14.65 18.81
N ASP A 65 16.70 -14.50 18.69
CA ASP A 65 17.32 -13.23 18.31
C ASP A 65 16.97 -12.80 16.87
N ASP A 66 16.99 -13.76 15.92
CA ASP A 66 16.60 -13.51 14.54
C ASP A 66 15.09 -13.19 14.43
N ALA A 67 14.27 -13.86 15.23
CA ALA A 67 12.84 -13.63 15.30
C ALA A 67 12.52 -12.21 15.80
N ILE A 68 13.20 -11.75 16.86
CA ILE A 68 13.06 -10.39 17.39
C ILE A 68 13.50 -9.38 16.34
N GLY A 69 14.63 -9.61 15.68
CA GLY A 69 15.10 -8.72 14.61
C GLY A 69 14.12 -8.65 13.43
N THR A 70 13.52 -9.78 13.06
CA THR A 70 12.56 -9.84 11.95
C THR A 70 11.27 -9.10 12.31
N ALA A 71 10.80 -9.23 13.55
CA ALA A 71 9.66 -8.48 14.06
C ALA A 71 9.93 -6.97 14.02
N ARG A 72 11.11 -6.50 14.46
CA ARG A 72 11.49 -5.09 14.40
C ARG A 72 11.56 -4.56 12.97
N LEU A 73 12.08 -5.36 12.03
CA LEU A 73 12.08 -5.01 10.61
C LEU A 73 10.65 -4.82 10.10
N PHE A 74 9.74 -5.74 10.42
CA PHE A 74 8.33 -5.61 10.02
C PHE A 74 7.65 -4.40 10.63
N GLU A 75 7.86 -4.10 11.91
CA GLU A 75 7.35 -2.86 12.52
C GLU A 75 7.86 -1.61 11.82
N THR A 76 9.12 -1.59 11.41
CA THR A 76 9.71 -0.46 10.66
C THR A 76 9.07 -0.32 9.29
N VAL A 77 8.89 -1.43 8.58
CA VAL A 77 8.23 -1.47 7.26
C VAL A 77 6.77 -1.01 7.36
N ILE A 78 6.04 -1.47 8.38
CA ILE A 78 4.65 -1.04 8.65
C ILE A 78 4.63 0.47 8.95
N GLY A 79 5.56 0.97 9.75
CA GLY A 79 5.72 2.40 10.03
C GLY A 79 5.91 3.23 8.77
N GLU A 80 6.75 2.78 7.83
CA GLU A 80 6.95 3.44 6.54
C GLU A 80 5.69 3.45 5.67
N TYR A 81 4.95 2.34 5.61
CA TYR A 81 3.68 2.31 4.88
C TYR A 81 2.63 3.22 5.51
N ASN A 82 2.54 3.25 6.84
CA ASN A 82 1.66 4.17 7.56
C ASN A 82 2.02 5.63 7.25
N ARG A 83 3.31 5.98 7.30
CA ARG A 83 3.80 7.31 6.90
C ARG A 83 3.37 7.66 5.48
N ARG A 84 3.57 6.75 4.51
CA ARG A 84 3.17 6.94 3.11
C ARG A 84 1.65 7.11 2.95
N ILE A 85 0.84 6.42 3.74
CA ILE A 85 -0.63 6.60 3.75
C ILE A 85 -0.96 8.03 4.20
N PHE A 86 -0.39 8.50 5.31
CA PHE A 86 -0.61 9.87 5.78
C PHE A 86 -0.13 10.93 4.77
N GLU A 87 0.98 10.69 4.08
CA GLU A 87 1.45 11.55 2.99
C GLU A 87 0.51 11.58 1.80
N THR A 88 -0.18 10.47 1.51
CA THR A 88 -1.17 10.39 0.44
C THR A 88 -2.48 11.11 0.80
N ILE A 89 -2.86 11.12 2.09
CA ILE A 89 -4.02 11.87 2.59
C ILE A 89 -3.64 13.34 2.83
N ASN A 90 -2.83 13.93 1.95
CA ASN A 90 -2.55 15.36 2.00
C ASN A 90 -3.80 16.12 1.53
N PRO A 91 -4.44 16.97 2.38
CA PRO A 91 -5.63 17.74 1.97
C PRO A 91 -5.42 18.57 0.70
N LEU A 92 -4.20 19.07 0.49
CA LEU A 92 -3.83 19.82 -0.72
C LEU A 92 -3.90 18.95 -1.98
N TYR A 93 -3.57 17.65 -1.88
CA TYR A 93 -3.71 16.71 -2.99
C TYR A 93 -5.19 16.55 -3.38
N TRP A 94 -6.08 16.39 -2.40
CA TRP A 94 -7.52 16.28 -2.65
C TRP A 94 -8.11 17.52 -3.31
N ILE A 95 -7.71 18.71 -2.84
CA ILE A 95 -8.14 19.98 -3.44
C ILE A 95 -7.69 20.04 -4.91
N ASN A 96 -6.42 19.76 -5.19
CA ASN A 96 -5.90 19.71 -6.56
C ASN A 96 -6.60 18.64 -7.41
N LEU A 97 -6.93 17.49 -6.82
CA LEU A 97 -7.62 16.41 -7.51
C LEU A 97 -9.05 16.81 -7.92
N VAL A 98 -9.80 17.50 -7.05
CA VAL A 98 -11.16 18.00 -7.36
C VAL A 98 -11.12 19.15 -8.35
N ILE A 99 -10.17 20.08 -8.20
CA ILE A 99 -10.00 21.22 -9.13
C ILE A 99 -9.65 20.72 -10.54
N TYR A 100 -8.72 19.76 -10.65
CA TYR A 100 -8.22 19.23 -11.91
C TYR A 100 -8.80 17.86 -12.27
N LEU A 101 -10.00 17.53 -11.77
CA LEU A 101 -10.62 16.22 -11.97
C LEU A 101 -10.71 15.80 -13.45
N PRO A 102 -11.20 16.64 -14.37
CA PRO A 102 -11.31 16.29 -15.80
C PRO A 102 -9.93 16.03 -16.41
N LYS A 103 -8.95 16.87 -16.07
CA LYS A 103 -7.56 16.73 -16.53
C LYS A 103 -6.94 15.42 -16.05
N ASN A 104 -7.12 15.08 -14.78
CA ASN A 104 -6.55 13.87 -14.18
C ASN A 104 -7.19 12.60 -14.78
N ILE A 105 -8.50 12.59 -14.99
CA ILE A 105 -9.22 11.46 -15.62
C ILE A 105 -8.77 11.26 -17.08
N LEU A 106 -8.73 12.33 -17.86
CA LEU A 106 -8.35 12.26 -19.28
C LEU A 106 -6.86 11.92 -19.44
N SER A 107 -5.99 12.43 -18.57
CA SER A 107 -4.58 12.06 -18.54
C SER A 107 -4.37 10.59 -18.16
N TYR A 108 -5.17 10.06 -17.22
CA TYR A 108 -5.14 8.63 -16.87
C TYR A 108 -5.56 7.73 -18.05
N LEU A 109 -6.47 8.20 -18.90
CA LEU A 109 -6.86 7.52 -20.14
C LEU A 109 -5.82 7.61 -21.26
N GLY A 110 -4.66 8.25 -21.02
CA GLY A 110 -3.56 8.35 -21.98
C GLY A 110 -3.68 9.54 -22.95
N LEU A 111 -4.61 10.46 -22.72
CA LEU A 111 -4.70 11.68 -23.54
C LEU A 111 -3.62 12.67 -23.13
N ASN A 112 -3.00 13.30 -24.13
CA ASN A 112 -1.98 14.31 -23.88
C ASN A 112 -2.56 15.46 -23.05
N THR A 113 -1.89 15.79 -21.95
CA THR A 113 -2.30 16.75 -20.94
C THR A 113 -2.47 18.18 -21.47
N GLU A 114 -1.87 18.48 -22.63
CA GLU A 114 -1.95 19.77 -23.32
C GLU A 114 -3.06 19.85 -24.38
N SER A 115 -3.82 18.76 -24.57
CA SER A 115 -4.87 18.72 -25.58
C SER A 115 -5.99 19.73 -25.31
N VAL A 116 -6.53 20.30 -26.39
CA VAL A 116 -7.67 21.22 -26.35
C VAL A 116 -8.90 20.57 -25.69
N ILE A 117 -9.04 19.25 -25.87
CA ILE A 117 -10.10 18.42 -25.29
C ILE A 117 -10.13 18.54 -23.76
N ILE A 118 -8.97 18.48 -23.11
CA ILE A 118 -8.86 18.61 -21.65
C ILE A 118 -9.31 20.00 -21.18
N LYS A 119 -8.93 21.06 -21.91
CA LYS A 119 -9.32 22.43 -21.57
C LYS A 119 -10.83 22.63 -21.69
N ILE A 120 -11.45 22.10 -22.76
CA ILE A 120 -12.90 22.15 -22.98
C ILE A 120 -13.62 21.38 -21.86
N ALA A 121 -13.19 20.15 -21.56
CA ALA A 121 -13.76 19.35 -20.48
C ALA A 121 -13.63 20.03 -19.11
N GLN A 122 -12.51 20.71 -18.86
CA GLN A 122 -12.29 21.49 -17.65
C GLN A 122 -13.25 22.68 -17.52
N ILE A 123 -13.52 23.40 -18.61
CA ILE A 123 -14.49 24.50 -18.63
C ILE A 123 -15.91 23.98 -18.38
N PHE A 124 -16.32 22.90 -19.07
CA PHE A 124 -17.62 22.28 -18.85
C PHE A 124 -17.80 21.83 -17.40
N TYR A 125 -16.78 21.22 -16.82
CA TYR A 125 -16.78 20.84 -15.41
C TYR A 125 -17.01 22.05 -14.51
N TRP A 126 -16.25 23.13 -14.70
CA TRP A 126 -16.41 24.35 -13.89
C TRP A 126 -17.76 25.04 -14.05
N ILE A 127 -18.45 24.90 -15.18
CA ILE A 127 -19.81 25.43 -15.40
C ILE A 127 -20.88 24.50 -14.80
N LEU A 128 -20.75 23.20 -15.00
CA LEU A 128 -21.71 22.20 -14.49
C LEU A 128 -21.69 22.13 -12.96
N THR A 129 -20.52 22.23 -12.34
CA THR A 129 -20.39 22.11 -10.87
C THR A 129 -21.28 23.10 -10.10
N PRO A 130 -21.26 24.43 -10.35
CA PRO A 130 -22.14 25.36 -9.66
C PRO A 130 -23.62 25.19 -10.03
N ILE A 131 -23.94 24.83 -11.28
CA ILE A 131 -25.33 24.55 -11.69
C ILE A 131 -25.90 23.39 -10.84
N ILE A 132 -25.15 22.28 -10.72
CA ILE A 132 -25.55 21.14 -9.90
C ILE A 132 -25.67 21.53 -8.42
N LEU A 133 -24.78 22.40 -7.93
CA LEU A 133 -24.78 22.84 -6.53
C LEU A 133 -26.02 23.69 -6.20
N ILE A 134 -26.44 24.58 -7.11
CA ILE A 134 -27.63 25.44 -6.95
C ILE A 134 -28.91 24.60 -7.02
N PHE A 135 -29.02 23.70 -7.99
CA PHE A 135 -30.23 22.88 -8.21
C PHE A 135 -30.24 21.56 -7.42
N ARG A 136 -29.29 21.37 -6.49
CA ARG A 136 -29.14 20.11 -5.74
C ARG A 136 -30.45 19.64 -5.12
N ASN A 137 -31.18 20.55 -4.46
CA ASN A 137 -32.40 20.20 -3.74
C ASN A 137 -33.51 19.76 -4.71
N ASP A 138 -33.71 20.50 -5.81
CA ASP A 138 -34.74 20.20 -6.81
C ASP A 138 -34.45 18.92 -7.60
N ILE A 139 -33.17 18.62 -7.84
CA ILE A 139 -32.76 17.37 -8.51
C ILE A 139 -33.04 16.18 -7.58
N THR A 140 -32.74 16.30 -6.29
CA THR A 140 -32.97 15.20 -5.33
C THR A 140 -34.44 14.89 -5.12
N THR A 141 -35.31 15.90 -5.04
CA THR A 141 -36.75 15.69 -4.91
C THR A 141 -37.33 15.03 -6.16
N LYS A 142 -36.99 15.52 -7.36
CA LYS A 142 -37.42 14.91 -8.63
C LYS A 142 -36.93 13.48 -8.82
N LEU A 143 -35.73 13.15 -8.36
CA LEU A 143 -35.20 11.78 -8.41
C LEU A 143 -35.99 10.84 -7.49
N ILE A 144 -36.33 11.29 -6.27
CA ILE A 144 -37.13 10.50 -5.32
C ILE A 144 -38.56 10.29 -5.86
N ASP A 145 -39.15 11.32 -6.45
CA ASP A 145 -40.47 11.24 -7.08
C ASP A 145 -40.47 10.28 -8.28
N TYR A 146 -39.41 10.29 -9.10
CA TYR A 146 -39.28 9.35 -10.22
C TYR A 146 -39.14 7.90 -9.74
N ILE A 147 -38.31 7.65 -8.72
CA ILE A 147 -38.10 6.30 -8.17
C ILE A 147 -39.39 5.77 -7.53
N SER A 148 -40.13 6.61 -6.79
CA SER A 148 -41.40 6.21 -6.16
C SER A 148 -42.52 5.97 -7.18
N SER A 149 -42.47 6.61 -8.35
CA SER A 149 -43.41 6.33 -9.45
C SER A 149 -43.11 5.03 -10.21
N LEU A 150 -41.93 4.43 -9.99
CA LEU A 150 -41.48 3.20 -10.64
C LEU A 150 -41.62 1.95 -9.74
N SER A 151 -41.88 2.11 -8.43
CA SER A 151 -42.20 1.03 -7.48
C SER A 151 -43.71 0.87 -7.28
#